data_AF-A0A8I0NYB0-F1
#
_entry.id   AF-A0A8I0NYB0-F1
#
_cell.length_a   1.000
_cell.length_b   1.000
_cell.length_c   1.000
_cell.angle_alpha   90.00
_cell.angle_beta   90.00
_cell.angle_gamma   90.00
#
_symmetry.space_group_name_H-M   'P 1'
#
loop_
_entity.id
_entity.type
_entity.pdbx_description
1 polymer ?
#
loop_
_entity_poly.entity_id
_entity_poly.type
_entity_poly.pdbx_seq_one_letter_code
_entity_poly.pdbx_strand_id
1 'polypeptide(L)'
;MTTCLSSRWVTGDCWLGCTRTDLPVTWLGPVQWDGQHAPFMTCEDCLNRLKAQALTYFMGGSSPASYEGKRRATDHRLPEATDVSRPS
;
A
#
# COMPACT_ATOMS: atom_id res chain seq x y z
N MET A 1 1.77 -26.22 -4.49
CA MET A 1 1.55 -25.71 -5.86
C MET A 1 1.67 -24.20 -5.83
N THR A 2 2.87 -23.68 -6.00
CA THR A 2 3.11 -22.22 -6.06
C THR A 2 2.59 -21.76 -7.42
N THR A 3 1.49 -21.01 -7.45
CA THR A 3 1.01 -20.38 -8.68
C THR A 3 2.13 -19.47 -9.20
N CYS A 4 2.67 -19.78 -10.38
CA CYS A 4 3.41 -18.79 -11.16
C CYS A 4 2.41 -17.68 -11.45
N LEU A 5 2.47 -16.57 -10.70
CA LEU A 5 1.69 -15.36 -10.98
C LEU A 5 2.16 -14.81 -12.32
N SER A 6 1.65 -15.39 -13.40
CA SER A 6 1.73 -14.78 -14.72
C SER A 6 0.87 -13.53 -14.63
N SER A 7 1.50 -12.38 -14.47
CA SER A 7 0.84 -11.07 -14.54
C SER A 7 0.05 -11.04 -15.84
N ARG A 8 -1.28 -11.11 -15.75
CA ARG A 8 -2.15 -11.18 -16.92
C ARG A 8 -2.22 -9.79 -17.52
N TRP A 9 -1.65 -9.65 -18.71
CA TRP A 9 -1.81 -8.48 -19.54
C TRP A 9 -3.22 -8.49 -20.16
N VAL A 10 -3.92 -7.38 -20.08
CA VAL A 10 -5.24 -7.14 -20.67
C VAL A 10 -5.19 -5.87 -21.51
N THR A 11 -6.01 -5.77 -22.54
CA THR A 11 -6.10 -4.51 -23.30
C THR A 11 -6.86 -3.47 -22.49
N GLY A 12 -6.31 -2.27 -22.35
CA GLY A 12 -6.94 -1.18 -21.61
C GLY A 12 -6.08 0.08 -21.55
N ASP A 13 -6.35 0.93 -20.56
CA ASP A 13 -5.76 2.26 -20.46
C ASP A 13 -4.60 2.33 -19.47
N CYS A 14 -3.56 3.07 -19.85
CA CYS A 14 -2.38 3.35 -19.03
C CYS A 14 -2.63 4.52 -18.07
N TRP A 15 -2.66 4.26 -16.75
CA TRP A 15 -2.93 5.27 -15.74
C TRP A 15 -1.67 6.00 -15.22
N LEU A 16 -0.48 5.56 -15.64
CA LEU A 16 0.83 6.06 -15.18
C LEU A 16 1.30 7.36 -15.89
N GLY A 17 0.38 8.11 -16.48
CA GLY A 17 0.64 9.41 -17.12
C GLY A 17 0.97 9.36 -18.61
N CYS A 18 0.97 8.17 -19.24
CA CYS A 18 1.13 8.06 -20.69
C CYS A 18 -0.18 8.27 -21.46
N THR A 19 -1.33 8.17 -20.77
CA THR A 19 -2.71 8.37 -21.30
C THR A 19 -3.00 7.66 -22.61
N ARG A 20 -2.23 6.62 -22.95
CA ARG A 20 -2.46 5.81 -24.14
C ARG A 20 -3.55 4.79 -23.82
N THR A 21 -4.49 4.65 -24.74
CA THR A 21 -5.61 3.69 -24.69
C THR A 21 -5.33 2.50 -25.59
N ASP A 22 -6.08 1.43 -25.44
CA ASP A 22 -6.04 0.25 -26.33
C ASP A 22 -4.68 -0.45 -26.38
N LEU A 23 -3.97 -0.51 -25.25
CA LEU A 23 -2.67 -1.18 -25.16
C LEU A 23 -2.70 -2.33 -24.16
N PRO A 24 -1.78 -3.30 -24.30
CA PRO A 24 -1.54 -4.28 -23.26
C PRO A 24 -1.14 -3.57 -21.96
N VAL A 25 -1.97 -3.74 -20.93
CA VAL A 25 -1.75 -3.24 -19.57
C VAL A 25 -1.79 -4.37 -18.55
N THR A 26 -1.04 -4.24 -17.47
CA THR A 26 -1.05 -5.17 -16.33
C THR A 26 -1.52 -4.46 -15.06
N TRP A 27 -2.10 -5.23 -14.16
CA TRP A 27 -2.44 -4.77 -12.82
C TRP A 27 -1.18 -4.58 -11.97
N LEU A 28 -1.02 -3.39 -11.37
CA LEU A 28 0.04 -3.06 -10.42
C LEU A 28 -0.38 -3.26 -8.96
N GLY A 29 -1.66 -2.99 -8.67
CA GLY A 29 -2.16 -2.96 -7.30
C GLY A 29 -3.47 -2.17 -7.19
N PRO A 30 -4.10 -2.16 -6.02
CA PRO A 30 -5.21 -1.27 -5.74
C PRO A 30 -4.68 0.15 -5.46
N VAL A 31 -5.28 1.16 -6.07
CA VAL A 31 -5.14 2.55 -5.63
C VAL A 31 -6.32 2.90 -4.73
N GLN A 32 -6.05 3.59 -3.63
CA GLN A 32 -7.09 4.09 -2.74
C GLN A 32 -7.28 5.59 -2.92
N TRP A 33 -8.53 6.02 -3.02
CA TRP A 33 -8.92 7.41 -3.05
C TRP A 33 -10.26 7.58 -2.34
N ASP A 34 -10.31 8.41 -1.30
CA ASP A 34 -11.53 8.71 -0.54
C ASP A 34 -12.29 7.46 -0.05
N GLY A 35 -11.55 6.47 0.44
CA GLY A 35 -12.10 5.18 0.90
C GLY A 35 -12.57 4.24 -0.23
N GLN A 36 -12.46 4.66 -1.50
CA GLN A 36 -12.71 3.82 -2.67
C GLN A 36 -11.43 3.17 -3.17
N HIS A 37 -11.57 1.96 -3.71
CA HIS A 37 -10.47 1.22 -4.32
C HIS A 37 -10.69 1.14 -5.83
N ALA A 38 -9.65 1.46 -6.61
CA ALA A 38 -9.65 1.26 -8.05
C ALA A 38 -8.45 0.40 -8.49
N PRO A 39 -8.57 -0.39 -9.57
CA PRO A 39 -7.44 -1.14 -10.11
C PRO A 39 -6.45 -0.19 -10.77
N PHE A 40 -5.17 -0.26 -10.41
CA PHE A 40 -4.14 0.56 -11.04
C PHE A 40 -3.47 -0.21 -12.17
N MET A 41 -3.69 0.24 -13.42
CA MET A 41 -3.26 -0.44 -14.64
C MET A 41 -2.10 0.32 -15.32
N THR A 42 -1.14 -0.43 -15.89
CA THR A 42 0.03 0.16 -16.57
C THR A 42 0.43 -0.59 -17.83
N CYS A 43 0.91 0.12 -18.85
CA CYS A 43 1.54 -0.49 -20.01
C CYS A 43 3.00 -0.89 -19.71
N GLU A 44 3.59 -1.69 -20.60
CA GLU A 44 4.96 -2.18 -20.47
C GLU A 44 6.00 -1.05 -20.35
N ASP A 45 5.92 -0.04 -21.22
CA ASP A 45 6.82 1.12 -21.22
C ASP A 45 6.84 1.82 -19.84
N CYS A 46 5.66 2.09 -19.29
CA CYS A 46 5.51 2.76 -18.00
C CYS A 46 5.93 1.87 -16.84
N LEU A 47 5.63 0.57 -16.90
CA LEU A 47 6.09 -0.39 -15.90
C LEU A 47 7.62 -0.46 -15.83
N ASN A 48 8.29 -0.46 -16.98
CA ASN A 48 9.75 -0.50 -17.04
C ASN A 48 10.38 0.78 -16.45
N ARG A 49 9.79 1.95 -16.72
CA ARG A 49 10.22 3.22 -16.08
C ARG A 49 10.06 3.18 -14.56
N LEU A 50 8.92 2.68 -14.07
CA LEU A 50 8.66 2.56 -12.64
C LEU A 50 9.63 1.60 -11.96
N LYS A 51 9.92 0.45 -12.58
CA LYS A 51 10.92 -0.51 -12.08
C LYS A 51 12.30 0.13 -11.98
N ALA A 52 12.72 0.89 -12.99
CA ALA A 52 14.00 1.60 -12.95
C ALA A 52 14.08 2.60 -11.80
N GLN A 53 13.01 3.37 -11.54
CA GLN A 53 12.94 4.28 -10.39
C GLN A 53 13.00 3.53 -9.06
N ALA A 54 12.25 2.43 -8.92
CA ALA A 54 12.25 1.61 -7.71
C ALA A 54 13.63 1.00 -7.44
N LEU A 55 14.31 0.48 -8.47
CA LEU A 55 15.67 -0.03 -8.37
C LEU A 55 16.64 1.04 -7.88
N THR A 56 16.59 2.26 -8.45
CA THR A 56 17.39 3.39 -7.98
C THR A 56 17.12 3.72 -6.51
N TYR A 57 15.86 3.69 -6.08
CA TYR A 57 15.49 3.90 -4.67
C TYR A 57 16.08 2.83 -3.75
N PHE A 58 15.98 1.55 -4.12
CA PHE A 58 16.53 0.44 -3.31
C PHE A 58 18.06 0.46 -3.25
N MET A 59 18.73 0.79 -4.35
CA MET A 59 20.18 0.85 -4.42
C MET A 59 20.77 2.09 -3.72
N GLY A 60 19.97 3.15 -3.53
CA GLY A 60 20.36 4.38 -2.84
C GLY A 60 20.43 4.29 -1.31
N GLY A 61 20.19 3.12 -0.71
CA GLY A 61 20.36 2.90 0.74
C GLY A 61 19.25 3.49 1.63
N SER A 62 18.12 3.93 1.08
CA SER A 62 16.96 4.28 1.90
C SER A 62 16.24 3.02 2.37
N SER A 63 16.67 2.52 3.52
CA SER A 63 15.77 1.85 4.45
C SER A 63 15.00 2.96 5.16
N PRO A 64 13.77 3.34 4.77
CA PRO A 64 12.92 3.99 5.74
C PRO A 64 12.65 2.92 6.78
N ALA A 65 13.17 3.12 7.99
CA ALA A 65 12.81 2.33 9.14
C ALA A 65 11.33 1.98 9.06
N SER A 66 11.09 0.67 9.06
CA SER A 66 9.82 -0.02 9.22
C SER A 66 8.56 0.85 9.13
N TYR A 67 7.65 0.41 8.28
CA TYR A 67 6.20 0.47 8.51
C TYR A 67 5.80 -0.24 9.83
N GLU A 68 6.58 -0.07 10.91
CA GLU A 68 6.28 -0.54 12.25
C GLU A 68 5.14 0.33 12.74
N GLY A 69 3.93 -0.11 12.40
CA GLY A 69 2.71 0.36 13.02
C GLY A 69 2.87 0.24 14.53
N LYS A 70 3.11 1.38 15.19
CA LYS A 70 2.71 1.60 16.58
C LYS A 70 1.18 1.40 16.64
N ARG A 71 0.75 0.14 16.74
CA ARG A 71 -0.53 -0.19 17.36
C ARG A 71 -0.42 0.30 18.79
N ARG A 72 -0.91 1.52 19.05
CA ARG A 72 -1.18 1.96 20.42
C ARG A 72 -2.16 0.96 20.99
N ALA A 73 -1.69 0.07 21.85
CA ALA A 73 -2.55 -0.49 22.87
C ALA A 73 -3.10 0.72 23.65
N THR A 74 -4.36 1.05 23.43
CA THR A 74 -5.11 1.87 24.35
C THR A 74 -5.14 1.11 25.67
N ASP A 75 -4.22 1.44 26.57
CA ASP A 75 -4.34 1.13 27.99
C ASP A 75 -5.57 1.89 28.49
N HIS A 76 -6.72 1.23 28.40
CA HIS A 76 -7.93 1.65 29.05
C HIS A 76 -7.94 1.01 30.44
N ARG A 77 -7.00 1.41 31.30
CA ARG A 77 -7.17 1.23 32.74
C ARG A 77 -8.01 2.39 33.24
N LEU A 78 -9.33 2.17 33.31
CA LEU A 78 -10.18 2.95 34.20
C LEU A 78 -9.58 2.87 35.61
N PRO A 79 -9.41 3.98 36.35
CA PRO A 79 -9.28 3.88 37.79
C PRO A 79 -10.62 3.39 38.34
N GLU A 80 -10.61 2.21 38.96
CA GLU A 80 -11.72 1.68 39.75
C GLU A 80 -12.13 2.68 40.83
N ALA A 81 -13.44 2.79 41.02
CA ALA A 81 -14.09 3.73 41.91
C ALA A 81 -13.88 3.38 43.39
N THR A 82 -13.77 4.43 44.21
CA THR A 82 -14.22 4.55 45.62
C THR A 82 -13.96 3.40 46.60
N ASP A 83 -13.10 3.67 47.60
CA ASP A 83 -13.35 3.25 48.98
C ASP A 83 -13.09 4.43 49.93
N VAL A 84 -14.16 5.05 50.42
CA VAL A 84 -14.13 6.01 51.54
C VAL A 84 -14.42 5.20 52.80
N SER A 85 -13.36 4.69 53.43
CA SER A 85 -13.45 4.15 54.78
C SER A 85 -13.30 5.28 55.81
N ARG A 86 -14.40 5.53 56.51
CA ARG A 86 -14.63 6.49 57.61
C ARG A 86 -13.98 5.99 58.91
N PRO A 87 -13.33 6.84 59.73
CA PRO A 87 -13.16 6.55 61.15
C PRO A 87 -14.11 7.39 62.02
N SER A 88 -14.49 6.76 63.14
CA SER A 88 -15.41 7.20 64.20
C SER A 88 -14.91 8.38 65.03
#